data_AF-A0A934I9M2-F1
#
_entry.id   AF-A0A934I9M2-F1
#
_cell.length_a   1.000
_cell.length_b   1.000
_cell.length_c   1.000
_cell.angle_alpha   90.00
_cell.angle_beta   90.00
_cell.angle_gamma   90.00
#
_symmetry.space_group_name_H-M   'P 1'
#
loop_
_entity.id
_entity.type
_entity.pdbx_description
1 polymer ?
#
loop_
_entity_poly.entity_id
_entity_poly.type
_entity_poly.pdbx_seq_one_letter_code
_entity_poly.pdbx_strand_id
1 'polypeptide(L)'
;MEAQVAAGADEYTGPLPPAETGDGRDVKTQGVRFIISGGISAVVDIGLTWLFQMIFGLSPFASRNIGFIFGTITAYAINRRWTFQAAPSRARFIAVAVLYALTWILNTQLYKYLFGFLVERDIPDLFSLVVAFVIAQGIATVVNFVVQRTVIFKVR
;
A
#
# COMPACT_ATOMS: atom_id res chain seq x y z
N MET A 1 72.69 10.73 9.46
CA MET A 1 71.68 10.22 10.39
C MET A 1 70.35 10.44 9.69
N GLU A 2 70.00 9.51 8.79
CA GLU A 2 69.09 8.39 9.08
C GLU A 2 67.65 8.92 9.17
N ALA A 3 66.84 8.67 8.14
CA ALA A 3 65.90 7.53 8.09
C ALA A 3 64.69 7.81 9.00
N GLN A 4 63.43 7.58 8.66
CA GLN A 4 62.74 6.84 7.61
C GLN A 4 61.24 7.16 7.88
N VAL A 5 60.45 7.42 6.83
CA VAL A 5 59.38 6.51 6.37
C VAL A 5 57.99 6.83 6.94
N ALA A 6 57.15 7.29 6.03
CA ALA A 6 55.71 7.10 6.05
C ALA A 6 55.36 5.61 6.10
N ALA A 7 54.52 5.18 7.03
CA ALA A 7 53.64 4.02 6.89
C ALA A 7 52.78 3.86 8.14
N GLY A 8 51.51 3.51 7.97
CA GLY A 8 50.60 3.20 9.06
C GLY A 8 49.18 3.75 8.91
N ALA A 9 48.76 4.09 7.68
CA ALA A 9 47.34 3.91 7.36
C ALA A 9 47.16 2.39 7.25
N ASP A 10 46.89 1.75 8.38
CA ASP A 10 46.61 0.33 8.44
C ASP A 10 45.37 0.08 7.58
N GLU A 11 45.64 -0.40 6.37
CA GLU A 11 44.64 -0.92 5.45
C GLU A 11 43.98 -2.07 6.19
N TYR A 12 42.77 -1.83 6.70
CA TYR A 12 41.98 -2.86 7.37
C TYR A 12 41.70 -3.99 6.36
N THR A 13 42.53 -5.04 6.37
CA THR A 13 42.40 -6.25 5.55
C THR A 13 41.55 -7.33 6.22
N GLY A 14 40.80 -6.97 7.27
CA GLY A 14 39.84 -7.88 7.88
C GLY A 14 38.78 -8.30 6.86
N PRO A 15 38.12 -9.46 7.05
CA PRO A 15 36.97 -9.82 6.23
C PRO A 15 36.02 -8.62 6.19
N LEU A 16 35.60 -8.23 4.99
CA LEU A 16 34.57 -7.20 4.84
C LEU A 16 33.44 -7.55 5.83
N PRO A 17 32.96 -6.60 6.66
CA PRO A 17 31.81 -6.86 7.50
C PRO A 17 30.77 -7.51 6.59
N PRO A 18 30.20 -8.67 6.99
CA PRO A 18 29.32 -9.42 6.12
C PRO A 18 28.35 -8.42 5.54
N ALA A 19 28.38 -8.29 4.20
CA ALA A 19 27.46 -7.39 3.51
C ALA A 19 26.11 -7.65 4.17
N GLU A 20 25.48 -6.63 4.73
CA GLU A 20 24.11 -6.82 5.19
C GLU A 20 23.35 -7.17 3.92
N THR A 21 23.23 -8.46 3.65
CA THR A 21 22.36 -9.02 2.63
C THR A 21 20.98 -8.89 3.22
N GLY A 22 20.55 -7.65 3.40
CA GLY A 22 19.19 -7.26 3.66
C GLY A 22 18.40 -7.44 2.38
N ASP A 23 18.37 -8.66 1.85
CA ASP A 23 17.37 -9.14 0.90
C ASP A 23 15.99 -9.29 1.59
N GLY A 24 15.72 -8.46 2.59
CA GLY A 24 14.67 -8.67 3.58
C GLY A 24 14.39 -7.40 4.34
N ARG A 25 13.90 -6.36 3.65
CA ARG A 25 13.36 -5.19 4.35
C ARG A 25 12.31 -5.63 5.37
N ASP A 26 12.50 -5.18 6.61
CA ASP A 26 11.63 -5.45 7.74
C ASP A 26 10.14 -5.24 7.38
N VAL A 27 9.31 -6.21 7.76
CA VAL A 27 7.85 -6.23 7.49
C VAL A 27 7.19 -4.98 8.02
N LYS A 28 7.61 -4.52 9.21
CA LYS A 28 7.06 -3.31 9.83
C LYS A 28 7.37 -2.08 8.97
N THR A 29 8.60 -1.95 8.48
CA THR A 29 8.99 -0.88 7.56
C THR A 29 8.17 -0.90 6.27
N GLN A 30 7.98 -2.06 5.64
CA GLN A 30 7.15 -2.17 4.44
C GLN A 30 5.68 -1.85 4.72
N GLY A 31 5.15 -2.30 5.86
CA GLY A 31 3.78 -2.03 6.28
C GLY A 31 3.52 -0.53 6.49
N VAL A 32 4.43 0.18 7.17
CA VAL A 32 4.31 1.63 7.36
C VAL A 32 4.34 2.37 6.02
N ARG A 33 5.29 2.03 5.14
CA ARG A 33 5.35 2.62 3.80
C ARG A 33 4.07 2.35 3.02
N PHE A 34 3.55 1.12 3.10
CA PHE A 34 2.32 0.73 2.43
C PHE A 34 1.11 1.56 2.90
N ILE A 35 0.97 1.78 4.21
CA ILE A 35 -0.10 2.61 4.77
C ILE A 35 0.03 4.06 4.28
N ILE A 36 1.24 4.62 4.27
CA ILE A 36 1.50 5.98 3.77
C ILE A 36 1.14 6.08 2.28
N SER A 37 1.58 5.13 1.46
CA SER A 37 1.20 5.04 0.05
C SER A 37 -0.32 5.00 -0.12
N GLY A 38 -1.00 4.16 0.68
CA GLY A 38 -2.45 4.03 0.67
C GLY A 38 -3.16 5.33 1.03
N GLY A 39 -2.68 6.04 2.05
CA GLY A 39 -3.20 7.35 2.45
C GLY A 39 -3.08 8.40 1.34
N ILE A 40 -1.91 8.50 0.69
CA ILE A 40 -1.70 9.41 -0.44
C ILE A 40 -2.65 9.08 -1.60
N SER A 41 -2.77 7.78 -1.93
CA SER A 41 -3.69 7.32 -2.96
C SER A 41 -5.15 7.61 -2.66
N ALA A 42 -5.57 7.50 -1.40
CA ALA A 42 -6.93 7.82 -0.99
C ALA A 42 -7.25 9.31 -1.17
N VAL A 43 -6.29 10.19 -0.90
CA VAL A 43 -6.45 11.63 -1.15
C VAL A 43 -6.63 11.91 -2.65
N VAL A 44 -5.83 11.27 -3.51
CA VAL A 44 -5.98 11.41 -4.97
C VAL A 44 -7.34 10.88 -5.44
N ASP A 45 -7.76 9.72 -4.95
CA ASP A 45 -9.04 9.10 -5.30
C ASP A 45 -10.23 9.99 -4.90
N ILE A 46 -10.30 10.39 -3.64
CA ILE A 46 -11.39 11.23 -3.13
C ILE A 46 -11.39 12.59 -3.82
N GLY A 47 -10.20 13.20 -3.99
CA GLY A 47 -10.06 14.49 -4.65
C GLY A 47 -10.57 14.48 -6.09
N LEU A 48 -10.20 13.46 -6.88
CA LEU A 48 -10.69 13.33 -8.25
C LEU A 48 -12.17 12.93 -8.30
N THR A 49 -12.63 12.03 -7.43
CA THR A 49 -14.05 11.69 -7.34
C THR A 49 -14.87 12.95 -7.09
N TRP A 50 -14.48 13.78 -6.13
CA TRP A 50 -15.18 15.01 -5.78
C TRP A 50 -15.11 16.05 -6.91
N LEU A 51 -13.94 16.24 -7.53
CA LEU A 51 -13.75 17.13 -8.66
C LEU A 51 -14.68 16.77 -9.83
N PHE A 52 -14.70 15.51 -10.26
CA PHE A 52 -15.53 15.06 -11.37
C PHE A 52 -17.02 15.07 -11.05
N GLN A 53 -17.39 14.77 -9.81
CA GLN A 53 -18.79 14.77 -9.41
C GLN A 53 -19.34 16.19 -9.22
N MET A 54 -18.63 17.08 -8.52
CA MET A 54 -19.16 18.38 -8.12
C MET A 54 -18.87 19.48 -9.12
N ILE A 55 -17.71 19.46 -9.78
CA ILE A 55 -17.31 20.52 -10.71
C ILE A 55 -17.70 20.19 -12.14
N PHE A 56 -17.45 18.94 -12.57
CA PHE A 56 -17.77 18.51 -13.93
C PHE A 56 -19.17 17.87 -14.06
N GLY A 57 -19.87 17.62 -12.95
CA GLY A 57 -21.25 17.11 -12.95
C GLY A 57 -21.39 15.67 -13.45
N LEU A 58 -20.31 14.88 -13.45
CA LEU A 58 -20.39 13.47 -13.83
C LEU A 58 -21.21 12.68 -12.81
N SER A 59 -21.81 11.58 -13.27
CA SER A 59 -22.57 10.69 -12.37
C SER A 59 -21.67 10.18 -11.23
N PRO A 60 -22.23 9.95 -10.02
CA PRO A 60 -21.45 9.44 -8.88
C PRO A 60 -20.67 8.16 -9.22
N PHE A 61 -21.26 7.29 -10.05
CA PHE A 61 -20.61 6.08 -10.52
C PHE A 61 -19.40 6.38 -11.42
N ALA A 62 -19.54 7.25 -12.42
CA ALA A 62 -18.44 7.59 -13.32
C ALA A 62 -17.29 8.28 -12.56
N SER A 63 -17.62 9.26 -11.71
CA SER A 63 -16.66 9.99 -10.88
C SER A 63 -15.88 9.07 -9.95
N ARG A 64 -16.57 8.12 -9.30
CA ARG A 64 -15.94 7.12 -8.41
C ARG A 64 -14.96 6.22 -9.16
N ASN A 65 -15.32 5.77 -10.36
CA ASN A 65 -14.43 4.94 -11.17
C ASN A 65 -13.16 5.69 -11.59
N ILE A 66 -13.27 6.96 -11.97
CA ILE A 66 -12.11 7.79 -12.31
C ILE A 66 -11.20 7.94 -11.08
N GLY A 67 -11.74 8.34 -9.94
CA GLY A 67 -10.97 8.47 -8.70
C GLY A 67 -10.25 7.17 -8.33
N PHE A 68 -10.97 6.04 -8.38
CA PHE A 68 -10.42 4.73 -8.05
C PHE A 68 -9.27 4.32 -8.98
N ILE A 69 -9.39 4.57 -10.28
CA ILE A 69 -8.33 4.27 -11.27
C ILE A 69 -7.07 5.07 -10.94
N PHE A 70 -7.19 6.39 -10.77
CA PHE A 70 -6.04 7.25 -10.50
C PHE A 70 -5.43 7.01 -9.12
N GLY A 71 -6.25 6.71 -8.10
CA GLY A 71 -5.81 6.29 -6.78
C GLY A 71 -4.99 5.00 -6.86
N THR A 72 -5.44 4.02 -7.62
CA THR A 72 -4.74 2.73 -7.84
C THR A 72 -3.43 2.92 -8.60
N ILE A 73 -3.41 3.75 -9.64
CA ILE A 73 -2.17 4.10 -10.37
C ILE A 73 -1.15 4.74 -9.43
N THR A 74 -1.60 5.69 -8.61
CA THR A 74 -0.78 6.36 -7.59
C THR A 74 -0.24 5.34 -6.60
N ALA A 75 -1.08 4.42 -6.12
CA ALA A 75 -0.71 3.41 -5.14
C ALA A 75 0.37 2.49 -5.71
N TYR A 76 0.16 2.01 -6.94
CA TYR A 76 1.13 1.18 -7.64
C TYR A 76 2.45 1.91 -7.84
N ALA A 77 2.42 3.17 -8.30
CA ALA A 77 3.64 3.93 -8.57
C ALA A 77 4.49 4.13 -7.31
N ILE A 78 3.86 4.46 -6.17
CA ILE A 78 4.54 4.63 -4.89
C ILE A 78 4.99 3.28 -4.34
N ASN A 79 4.09 2.29 -4.26
CA ASN A 79 4.42 0.98 -3.69
C ASN A 79 5.52 0.28 -4.47
N ARG A 80 5.46 0.31 -5.80
CA ARG A 80 6.49 -0.28 -6.64
C ARG A 80 7.85 0.37 -6.40
N ARG A 81 7.93 1.71 -6.42
CA ARG A 81 9.22 2.41 -6.33
C ARG A 81 9.77 2.47 -4.92
N TRP A 82 8.93 2.66 -3.91
CA TRP A 82 9.37 2.97 -2.55
C TRP A 82 9.15 1.81 -1.57
N THR A 83 7.94 1.24 -1.54
CA THR A 83 7.59 0.16 -0.60
C THR A 83 8.32 -1.14 -0.96
N PHE A 84 8.28 -1.54 -2.23
CA PHE A 84 8.78 -2.82 -2.71
C PHE A 84 10.03 -2.71 -3.59
N GLN A 85 10.39 -1.53 -4.10
CA GLN A 85 11.57 -1.29 -4.98
C GLN A 85 11.67 -2.30 -6.13
N ALA A 86 10.58 -2.52 -6.84
CA ALA A 86 10.50 -3.49 -7.93
C ALA A 86 10.68 -2.83 -9.32
N ALA A 87 11.26 -3.57 -10.26
CA ALA A 87 11.31 -3.18 -11.67
C ALA A 87 9.88 -3.01 -12.25
N PRO A 88 9.68 -2.11 -13.23
CA PRO A 88 8.37 -1.90 -13.83
C PRO A 88 7.92 -3.17 -14.55
N SER A 89 6.67 -3.56 -14.36
CA SER A 89 6.08 -4.69 -15.08
C SER A 89 4.59 -4.46 -15.31
N ARG A 90 4.15 -4.63 -16.56
CA ARG A 90 2.73 -4.56 -16.92
C ARG A 90 1.92 -5.64 -16.19
N ALA A 91 2.48 -6.84 -16.04
CA ALA A 91 1.84 -7.92 -15.30
C ALA A 91 1.64 -7.55 -13.82
N ARG A 92 2.62 -6.92 -13.17
CA ARG A 92 2.48 -6.45 -11.78
C ARG A 92 1.42 -5.36 -11.66
N PHE A 93 1.38 -4.41 -12.59
CA PHE A 93 0.35 -3.39 -12.61
C PHE A 93 -1.06 -3.98 -12.72
N ILE A 94 -1.27 -4.90 -13.67
CA ILE A 94 -2.56 -5.57 -13.85
C ILE A 94 -2.93 -6.37 -12.59
N ALA A 95 -1.97 -7.11 -12.01
CA ALA A 95 -2.21 -7.86 -10.77
C ALA A 95 -2.61 -6.95 -9.61
N VAL A 96 -1.96 -5.77 -9.45
CA VAL A 96 -2.36 -4.78 -8.43
C VAL A 96 -3.74 -4.21 -8.72
N ALA A 97 -4.06 -3.88 -9.97
CA ALA A 97 -5.37 -3.36 -10.34
C ALA A 97 -6.49 -4.37 -10.05
N VAL A 98 -6.30 -5.64 -10.42
CA VAL A 98 -7.25 -6.73 -10.12
C VAL A 98 -7.38 -6.93 -8.61
N LEU A 99 -6.26 -6.94 -7.87
CA LEU A 99 -6.29 -7.05 -6.40
C LEU A 99 -7.07 -5.90 -5.76
N TYR A 100 -6.87 -4.66 -6.21
CA TYR A 100 -7.59 -3.50 -5.69
C TYR A 100 -9.09 -3.59 -5.97
N ALA A 101 -9.47 -4.03 -7.18
CA ALA A 101 -10.88 -4.23 -7.53
C ALA A 101 -11.53 -5.31 -6.64
N LEU A 102 -10.88 -6.46 -6.47
CA LEU A 102 -11.37 -7.55 -5.63
C LEU A 102 -11.46 -7.14 -4.15
N THR A 103 -10.45 -6.44 -3.65
CA THR A 103 -10.45 -5.97 -2.25
C THR A 103 -11.48 -4.87 -2.02
N TRP A 104 -11.76 -4.01 -3.00
CA TRP A 104 -12.86 -3.05 -2.92
C TRP A 104 -14.24 -3.73 -2.85
N ILE A 105 -14.45 -4.79 -3.65
CA ILE A 105 -15.68 -5.60 -3.57
C ILE A 105 -15.78 -6.27 -2.18
N LEU A 106 -14.71 -6.95 -1.75
CA LEU A 106 -14.65 -7.59 -0.42
C LEU A 106 -14.96 -6.58 0.69
N ASN A 107 -14.30 -5.42 0.67
CA ASN A 107 -14.48 -4.35 1.64
C ASN A 107 -15.94 -3.88 1.69
N THR A 108 -16.52 -3.58 0.52
CA THR A 108 -17.90 -3.08 0.41
C THR A 108 -18.91 -4.10 0.90
N GLN A 109 -18.75 -5.36 0.53
CA GLN A 109 -19.69 -6.43 0.92
C GLN A 109 -19.55 -6.78 2.40
N LEU A 110 -18.33 -6.83 2.92
CA LEU A 110 -18.08 -7.06 4.33
C LEU A 110 -18.61 -5.92 5.20
N TYR A 111 -18.41 -4.67 4.78
CA TYR A 111 -19.00 -3.50 5.45
C TYR A 111 -20.52 -3.62 5.52
N LYS A 112 -21.20 -3.87 4.39
CA LYS A 112 -22.66 -4.01 4.34
C LYS A 112 -23.16 -5.11 5.26
N TYR A 113 -22.50 -6.27 5.24
CA TYR A 113 -22.85 -7.41 6.08
C TYR A 113 -22.68 -7.08 7.57
N LEU A 114 -21.51 -6.58 7.98
CA LEU A 114 -21.23 -6.25 9.38
C LEU A 114 -22.13 -5.14 9.91
N PHE A 115 -22.37 -4.11 9.10
CA PHE A 115 -23.26 -3.02 9.48
C PHE A 115 -24.68 -3.55 9.72
N GLY A 116 -25.25 -4.32 8.78
CA GLY A 116 -26.56 -4.95 8.96
C GLY A 116 -26.61 -5.86 10.18
N PHE A 117 -25.60 -6.71 10.35
CA PHE A 117 -25.51 -7.64 11.49
C PHE A 117 -25.49 -6.93 12.85
N LEU A 118 -24.83 -5.78 12.96
CA LEU A 118 -24.76 -5.00 14.21
C LEU A 118 -26.05 -4.23 14.47
N VAL A 119 -26.63 -3.61 13.44
CA VAL A 119 -27.91 -2.90 13.56
C VAL A 119 -29.06 -3.85 13.93
N GLU A 120 -29.08 -5.06 13.37
CA GLU A 120 -30.04 -6.12 13.74
C GLU A 120 -29.96 -6.55 15.22
N ARG A 121 -28.89 -6.16 15.93
CA ARG A 121 -28.66 -6.43 17.36
C ARG A 121 -28.85 -5.19 18.24
N ASP A 122 -29.57 -4.19 17.73
CA ASP A 122 -29.86 -2.92 18.40
C ASP A 122 -28.58 -2.15 18.81
N ILE A 123 -27.47 -2.38 18.13
CA ILE A 123 -26.23 -1.63 18.34
C ILE A 123 -26.38 -0.25 17.67
N PRO A 124 -26.06 0.87 18.38
CA PRO A 124 -26.24 2.22 17.84
C PRO A 124 -25.58 2.42 16.48
N ASP A 125 -26.30 3.03 15.53
CA ASP A 125 -25.88 3.21 14.13
C ASP A 125 -24.46 3.77 13.98
N LEU A 126 -24.12 4.77 14.78
CA LEU A 126 -22.78 5.38 14.74
C LEU A 126 -21.70 4.37 15.12
N PHE A 127 -21.94 3.54 16.14
CA PHE A 127 -21.01 2.51 16.55
C PHE A 127 -20.94 1.39 15.51
N SER A 128 -22.08 0.96 14.98
CA SER A 128 -22.19 -0.02 13.90
C SER A 128 -21.41 0.42 12.65
N LEU A 129 -21.56 1.68 12.25
CA LEU A 129 -20.85 2.29 11.12
C LEU A 129 -19.33 2.24 11.33
N VAL A 130 -18.86 2.73 12.48
CA VAL A 130 -17.42 2.80 12.77
C VAL A 130 -16.81 1.40 12.84
N VAL A 131 -17.45 0.47 13.55
CA VAL A 131 -16.95 -0.91 13.70
C VAL A 131 -16.92 -1.63 12.35
N ALA A 132 -18.02 -1.58 11.59
CA ALA A 132 -18.07 -2.21 10.27
C ALA A 132 -17.01 -1.62 9.33
N PHE A 133 -16.84 -0.29 9.34
CA PHE A 133 -15.83 0.39 8.54
C PHE A 133 -14.40 -0.03 8.92
N VAL A 134 -14.05 0.01 10.21
CA VAL A 134 -12.70 -0.31 10.69
C VAL A 134 -12.35 -1.77 10.38
N ILE A 135 -13.26 -2.71 10.61
CA ILE A 135 -13.02 -4.13 10.33
C ILE A 135 -12.87 -4.36 8.83
N ALA A 136 -13.80 -3.85 8.02
CA ALA A 136 -13.76 -4.03 6.58
C ALA A 136 -12.50 -3.39 5.96
N GLN A 137 -12.14 -2.18 6.39
CA GLN A 137 -10.95 -1.46 5.91
C GLN A 137 -9.67 -2.12 6.39
N GLY A 138 -9.63 -2.60 7.63
CA GLY A 138 -8.49 -3.34 8.19
C GLY A 138 -8.21 -4.59 7.38
N ILE A 139 -9.24 -5.42 7.14
CA ILE A 139 -9.11 -6.65 6.35
C ILE A 139 -8.66 -6.34 4.92
N ALA A 140 -9.29 -5.38 4.25
CA ALA A 140 -8.91 -5.00 2.89
C ALA A 140 -7.45 -4.51 2.79
N THR A 141 -7.00 -3.71 3.76
CA THR A 141 -5.62 -3.22 3.83
C THR A 141 -4.63 -4.36 4.04
N VAL A 142 -4.92 -5.28 4.97
CA VAL A 142 -4.04 -6.43 5.25
C VAL A 142 -3.96 -7.37 4.05
N VAL A 143 -5.09 -7.70 3.41
CA VAL A 143 -5.10 -8.54 2.20
C VAL A 143 -4.28 -7.87 1.09
N ASN A 144 -4.49 -6.57 0.85
CA ASN A 144 -3.75 -5.83 -0.15
C ASN A 144 -2.23 -5.87 0.11
N PHE A 145 -1.81 -5.62 1.36
CA PHE A 145 -0.41 -5.63 1.74
C PHE A 145 0.21 -7.02 1.60
N VAL A 146 -0.43 -8.04 2.16
CA VAL A 146 0.09 -9.41 2.16
C VAL A 146 0.24 -9.91 0.73
N VAL A 147 -0.79 -9.80 -0.12
CA VAL A 147 -0.73 -10.29 -1.51
C VAL A 147 0.30 -9.51 -2.33
N GLN A 148 0.38 -8.18 -2.16
CA GLN A 148 1.40 -7.39 -2.85
C GLN A 148 2.80 -7.81 -2.43
N ARG A 149 3.05 -7.96 -1.13
CA ARG A 149 4.35 -8.34 -0.59
C ARG A 149 4.76 -9.76 -0.99
N THR A 150 3.85 -10.74 -0.88
CA THR A 150 4.20 -12.17 -0.98
C THR A 150 3.94 -12.78 -2.34
N VAL A 151 3.13 -12.15 -3.20
CA VAL A 151 2.78 -12.70 -4.52
C VAL A 151 3.22 -11.77 -5.65
N ILE A 152 2.82 -10.49 -5.62
CA ILE A 152 2.98 -9.60 -6.79
C ILE A 152 4.40 -9.03 -6.88
N PHE A 153 4.93 -8.54 -5.76
CA PHE A 153 6.26 -7.96 -5.67
C PHE A 153 7.27 -8.90 -5.03
N LYS A 154 6.88 -10.17 -4.81
CA LYS A 154 7.84 -11.22 -4.50
C LYS A 154 8.67 -11.46 -5.76
N VAL A 155 9.92 -11.02 -5.74
CA VAL A 155 10.88 -11.22 -6.82
C VAL A 155 12.18 -11.70 -6.18
N ARG A 156 12.65 -12.84 -6.69
CA ARG A 156 13.95 -13.47 -6.42
C ARG A 156 15.08 -12.63 -6.99
#